data_AF-A0AAV2IC97-F1
#
_entry.id   AF-A0AAV2IC97-F1
#
_cell.length_a   1.000
_cell.length_b   1.000
_cell.length_c   1.000
_cell.angle_alpha   90.00
_cell.angle_beta   90.00
_cell.angle_gamma   90.00
#
_symmetry.space_group_name_H-M   'P 1'
#
loop_
_entity.id
_entity.type
_entity.pdbx_description
1 polymer ?
#
loop_
_entity_poly.entity_id
_entity_poly.type
_entity_poly.pdbx_seq_one_letter_code
_entity_poly.pdbx_strand_id
1 'polypeptide(L)'
;MYKAIICVLACAFAGAIALVGKTCTSNSQCDPSECCQILNAFMVVSKRQAQDLSLFQNPTNGTCQKYRLEGENCGTFEKINGYCSCEPGTTCHMYEVPLASAVNARMIVAPRPGYQWVSKCEKPAPA
;
A
#
# COMPACT_ATOMS: atom_id res chain seq x y z
N MET A 1 -34.45 24.09 -16.22
CA MET A 1 -33.89 23.67 -14.92
C MET A 1 -33.02 22.40 -15.02
N TYR A 2 -33.36 21.42 -15.87
CA TYR A 2 -32.54 20.21 -16.06
C TYR A 2 -31.10 20.47 -16.59
N LYS A 3 -30.91 21.49 -17.44
CA LYS A 3 -29.59 21.85 -17.99
C LYS A 3 -28.58 22.30 -16.94
N ALA A 4 -29.04 22.99 -15.89
CA ALA A 4 -28.17 23.42 -14.78
C ALA A 4 -27.75 22.21 -13.91
N ILE A 5 -28.66 21.28 -13.68
CA ILE A 5 -28.41 20.04 -12.93
C ILE A 5 -27.39 19.16 -13.65
N ILE A 6 -27.48 19.04 -14.99
CA ILE A 6 -26.51 18.29 -15.80
C ILE A 6 -25.11 18.91 -15.74
N CYS A 7 -24.99 20.25 -15.79
CA CYS A 7 -23.69 20.92 -15.65
C CYS A 7 -23.05 20.69 -14.27
N VAL A 8 -23.84 20.74 -13.19
CA VAL A 8 -23.33 20.52 -11.83
C VAL A 8 -22.87 19.07 -11.64
N LEU A 9 -23.62 18.09 -12.17
CA LEU A 9 -23.23 16.68 -12.16
C LEU A 9 -21.96 16.41 -12.99
N ALA A 10 -21.80 17.06 -14.15
CA ALA A 10 -20.61 16.90 -14.98
C ALA A 10 -19.34 17.48 -14.32
N CYS A 11 -19.45 18.63 -13.65
CA CYS A 11 -18.32 19.22 -12.90
C CYS A 11 -17.94 18.39 -11.67
N ALA A 12 -18.90 17.73 -11.01
CA ALA A 12 -18.62 16.85 -9.88
C ALA A 12 -17.87 15.56 -10.29
N PHE A 13 -18.14 15.03 -11.49
CA PHE A 13 -17.46 13.84 -11.99
C PHE A 13 -16.04 14.09 -12.51
N ALA A 14 -15.74 15.30 -12.97
CA ALA A 14 -14.40 15.66 -13.49
C ALA A 14 -13.31 15.72 -12.40
N GLY A 15 -13.68 15.80 -11.13
CA GLY A 15 -12.73 15.87 -10.00
C GLY A 15 -12.22 14.51 -9.49
N ALA A 16 -12.64 13.39 -10.07
CA ALA A 16 -12.34 12.05 -9.57
C ALA A 16 -11.49 11.21 -10.54
N ILE A 17 -10.54 11.84 -11.25
CA ILE A 17 -9.65 11.13 -12.16
C ILE A 17 -8.49 10.56 -11.34
N ALA A 18 -8.64 9.33 -10.85
CA ALA A 18 -7.55 8.59 -10.20
C ALA A 18 -6.30 8.55 -11.09
N LEU A 19 -5.17 9.08 -10.62
CA LEU A 19 -3.89 9.19 -11.33
C LEU A 19 -3.08 7.89 -11.35
N VAL A 20 -3.67 6.74 -10.98
CA VAL A 20 -3.02 5.43 -10.97
C VAL A 20 -2.22 5.15 -12.25
N GLY A 21 -0.96 4.77 -12.09
CA GLY A 21 -0.03 4.47 -13.18
C GLY A 21 0.74 5.68 -13.72
N LYS A 22 0.38 6.91 -13.35
CA LYS A 22 1.14 8.11 -13.69
C LYS A 22 2.50 8.10 -13.01
N THR A 23 3.56 8.44 -13.75
CA THR A 23 4.91 8.58 -13.19
C THR A 23 4.94 9.70 -12.15
N CYS A 24 5.59 9.43 -11.02
CA CYS A 24 5.71 10.38 -9.91
C CYS A 24 7.10 10.28 -9.28
N THR A 25 7.52 11.35 -8.61
CA THR A 25 8.70 11.36 -7.74
C THR A 25 8.36 11.65 -6.27
N SER A 26 7.12 12.08 -6.01
CA SER A 26 6.60 12.38 -4.67
C SER A 26 5.08 12.16 -4.61
N ASN A 27 4.57 11.90 -3.40
CA ASN A 27 3.12 11.69 -3.18
C ASN A 27 2.26 12.90 -3.56
N SER A 28 2.82 14.11 -3.52
CA SER A 28 2.12 15.35 -3.90
C SER A 28 1.73 15.42 -5.39
N GLN A 29 2.26 14.53 -6.23
CA GLN A 29 1.95 14.47 -7.67
C GLN A 29 0.82 13.49 -8.01
N CYS A 30 0.36 12.74 -7.00
CA CYS A 30 -0.74 11.79 -7.05
C CYS A 30 -1.97 12.36 -6.36
N ASP A 31 -3.11 11.69 -6.51
CA ASP A 31 -4.34 12.09 -5.82
C ASP A 31 -4.25 11.90 -4.29
N PRO A 32 -5.11 12.58 -3.51
CA PRO A 32 -5.13 12.42 -2.04
C PRO A 32 -5.33 10.98 -1.55
N SER A 33 -6.01 10.15 -2.34
CA SER A 33 -6.23 8.72 -2.06
C SER A 33 -5.13 7.81 -2.62
N GLU A 34 -4.02 8.38 -3.10
CA GLU A 34 -2.93 7.67 -3.77
C GLU A 34 -1.56 8.01 -3.17
N CYS A 35 -0.61 7.11 -3.40
CA CYS A 35 0.77 7.26 -3.02
C CYS A 35 1.68 7.07 -4.24
N CYS A 36 2.86 7.67 -4.18
CA CYS A 36 3.89 7.43 -5.18
C CYS A 36 4.67 6.16 -4.82
N GLN A 37 4.36 5.07 -5.51
CA GLN A 37 5.02 3.78 -5.33
C GLN A 37 6.38 3.78 -6.02
N ILE A 38 7.43 4.03 -5.25
CA ILE A 38 8.83 3.97 -5.67
C ILE A 38 9.41 2.69 -5.08
N LEU A 39 9.41 1.63 -5.89
CA LEU A 39 9.83 0.30 -5.43
C LEU A 39 11.31 0.32 -5.06
N ASN A 40 11.59 0.15 -3.77
CA ASN A 40 12.95 0.01 -3.29
C ASN A 40 13.44 -1.40 -3.64
N ALA A 41 14.54 -1.49 -4.39
CA ALA A 41 15.22 -2.75 -4.62
C ALA A 41 15.97 -3.17 -3.34
N PHE A 42 15.29 -3.75 -2.36
CA PHE A 42 15.96 -4.50 -1.29
C PHE A 42 16.52 -5.79 -1.90
N MET A 43 17.69 -5.71 -2.51
CA MET A 43 18.35 -6.91 -2.99
C MET A 43 19.06 -7.63 -1.85
N VAL A 44 18.66 -8.88 -1.63
CA VAL A 44 19.43 -9.84 -0.85
C VAL A 44 20.62 -10.28 -1.70
N VAL A 45 21.74 -9.55 -1.60
CA VAL A 45 23.00 -9.89 -2.29
C VAL A 45 23.97 -10.58 -1.34
N SER A 46 24.83 -11.45 -1.88
CA SER A 46 25.93 -12.02 -1.11
C SER A 46 26.96 -10.93 -0.75
N LYS A 47 27.64 -11.06 0.41
CA LYS A 47 28.68 -10.10 0.84
C LYS A 47 29.76 -9.84 -0.21
N ARG A 48 30.02 -10.78 -1.13
CA ARG A 48 30.99 -10.65 -2.21
C ARG A 48 30.51 -9.73 -3.33
N GLN A 49 29.20 -9.66 -3.56
CA GLN A 49 28.59 -8.81 -4.59
C GLN A 49 28.28 -7.39 -4.08
N ALA A 50 28.23 -7.19 -2.75
CA ALA A 50 28.03 -5.88 -2.14
C ALA A 50 29.20 -4.92 -2.33
N GLN A 51 30.38 -5.38 -2.79
CA GLN A 51 31.55 -4.52 -3.02
C GLN A 51 31.41 -3.67 -4.29
N ASP A 52 30.58 -4.08 -5.26
CA ASP A 52 30.27 -3.28 -6.45
C ASP A 52 28.98 -2.48 -6.22
N LEU A 53 29.07 -1.52 -5.31
CA LEU A 53 27.93 -0.70 -4.89
C LEU A 53 27.40 0.24 -5.99
N SER A 54 28.14 0.37 -7.09
CA SER A 54 27.86 1.31 -8.19
C SER A 54 26.66 0.91 -9.06
N LEU A 55 26.27 -0.38 -9.02
CA LEU A 55 25.12 -0.92 -9.75
C LEU A 55 23.78 -0.69 -9.05
N PHE A 56 23.79 -0.18 -7.81
CA PHE A 56 22.58 0.02 -7.01
C PHE A 56 22.13 1.48 -7.06
N GLN A 57 21.44 1.82 -8.14
CA GLN A 57 20.73 3.10 -8.20
C GLN A 57 19.49 3.02 -7.31
N ASN A 58 19.38 3.94 -6.34
CA ASN A 58 18.10 4.17 -5.66
C ASN A 58 17.11 4.68 -6.72
N PRO A 59 16.02 3.96 -6.98
CA PRO A 59 15.03 4.41 -7.94
C PRO A 59 14.45 5.74 -7.44
N THR A 60 14.49 6.76 -8.29
CA THR A 60 13.96 8.09 -8.00
C THR A 60 12.55 8.30 -8.53
N ASN A 61 12.12 7.44 -9.45
CA ASN A 61 10.83 7.53 -10.12
C ASN A 61 9.97 6.32 -9.74
N GLY A 62 8.69 6.57 -9.52
CA GLY A 62 7.68 5.58 -9.22
C GLY A 62 6.42 5.79 -10.05
N THR A 63 5.34 5.12 -9.66
CA THR A 63 4.01 5.35 -10.23
C THR A 63 2.99 5.61 -9.13
N CYS A 64 2.00 6.45 -9.40
CA CYS A 64 0.89 6.63 -8.48
C CYS A 64 0.11 5.32 -8.37
N GLN A 65 -0.14 4.88 -7.14
CA GLN A 65 -0.93 3.70 -6.82
C GLN A 65 -1.87 4.01 -5.66
N LYS A 66 -2.96 3.26 -5.55
CA LYS A 66 -3.94 3.46 -4.47
C LYS A 66 -3.35 3.03 -3.13
N TYR A 67 -3.72 3.75 -2.06
CA TYR A 67 -3.55 3.23 -0.71
C TYR A 67 -4.47 2.04 -0.46
N ARG A 68 -4.09 1.20 0.52
CA ARG A 68 -4.99 0.21 1.12
C ARG A 68 -5.94 0.90 2.08
N LEU A 69 -7.22 0.58 1.96
CA LEU A 69 -8.26 1.14 2.81
C LEU A 69 -8.34 0.41 4.16
N GLU A 70 -8.96 1.04 5.15
CA GLU A 70 -9.28 0.40 6.43
C GLU A 70 -9.97 -0.98 6.24
N GLY A 71 -9.46 -2.00 6.93
CA GLY A 71 -9.92 -3.39 6.86
C GLY A 71 -9.33 -4.23 5.73
N GLU A 72 -8.66 -3.62 4.74
CA GLU A 72 -7.97 -4.36 3.68
C GLU A 72 -6.73 -5.08 4.20
N ASN A 73 -6.40 -6.20 3.56
CA ASN A 73 -5.18 -6.94 3.87
C ASN A 73 -3.94 -6.13 3.46
N CYS A 74 -2.95 -6.12 4.33
CA CYS A 74 -1.71 -5.38 4.14
C CYS A 74 -0.49 -6.20 4.54
N GLY A 75 0.68 -5.83 4.04
CA GLY A 75 1.95 -6.40 4.46
C GLY A 75 2.78 -5.40 5.26
N THR A 76 3.31 -5.82 6.42
CA THR A 76 4.12 -4.96 7.31
C THR A 76 5.36 -4.37 6.62
N PHE A 77 5.89 -5.05 5.61
CA PHE A 77 7.08 -4.62 4.87
C PHE A 77 6.78 -3.87 3.57
N GLU A 78 5.51 -3.72 3.18
CA GLU A 78 5.14 -3.07 1.91
C GLU A 78 5.66 -1.63 1.85
N LYS A 79 5.42 -0.83 2.89
CA LYS A 79 5.87 0.56 2.97
C LYS A 79 7.39 0.68 2.89
N ILE A 80 8.11 -0.23 3.54
CA ILE A 80 9.58 -0.24 3.52
C ILE A 80 10.06 -0.55 2.10
N ASN A 81 9.47 -1.57 1.47
CA ASN A 81 9.69 -1.99 0.08
C ASN A 81 9.22 -0.97 -0.97
N GLY A 82 8.70 0.18 -0.54
CA GLY A 82 8.29 1.26 -1.43
C GLY A 82 6.91 1.08 -2.07
N TYR A 83 6.15 0.06 -1.65
CA TYR A 83 4.76 -0.14 -2.05
C TYR A 83 3.82 0.82 -1.31
N CYS A 84 2.72 1.18 -1.96
CA CYS A 84 1.61 1.85 -1.28
C CYS A 84 0.95 0.88 -0.30
N SER A 85 1.12 1.17 0.99
CA SER A 85 0.52 0.40 2.08
C SER A 85 -0.80 1.06 2.51
N CYS A 86 -1.13 1.02 3.80
CA CYS A 86 -2.34 1.62 4.36
C CYS A 86 -2.43 3.14 4.17
N GLU A 87 -3.65 3.64 4.04
CA GLU A 87 -3.95 5.06 3.88
C GLU A 87 -3.53 5.90 5.09
N PRO A 88 -3.25 7.21 4.90
CA PRO A 88 -2.89 8.10 6.00
C PRO A 88 -3.90 8.04 7.15
N GLY A 89 -3.41 7.84 8.37
CA GLY A 89 -4.24 7.69 9.57
C GLY A 89 -4.58 6.24 9.94
N THR A 90 -4.17 5.27 9.12
CA THR A 90 -4.22 3.84 9.44
C THR A 90 -2.83 3.22 9.43
N THR A 91 -2.66 2.09 10.11
CA THR A 91 -1.41 1.32 10.14
C THR A 91 -1.69 -0.15 9.87
N CYS A 92 -0.73 -0.84 9.26
CA CYS A 92 -0.85 -2.27 9.03
C CYS A 92 -0.64 -3.00 10.36
N HIS A 93 -1.73 -3.53 10.92
CA HIS A 93 -1.73 -4.24 12.19
C HIS A 93 -1.79 -5.74 11.94
N MET A 94 -0.88 -6.50 12.57
CA MET A 94 -0.75 -7.94 12.39
C MET A 94 -0.93 -8.66 13.72
N TYR A 95 -1.89 -9.57 13.80
CA TYR A 95 -2.26 -10.28 15.02
C TYR A 95 -2.83 -11.67 14.74
N GLU A 96 -2.92 -12.50 15.79
CA GLU A 96 -3.51 -13.84 15.70
C GLU A 96 -5.01 -13.80 16.02
N VAL A 97 -5.81 -14.52 15.24
CA VAL A 97 -7.24 -14.74 15.50
C VAL A 97 -7.54 -16.24 15.55
N PRO A 98 -8.53 -16.68 16.36
CA PRO A 98 -8.97 -18.08 16.36
C PRO A 98 -9.44 -18.52 14.96
N LEU A 99 -9.06 -19.73 14.55
CA LEU A 99 -9.53 -20.35 13.31
C LEU A 99 -11.00 -20.75 13.47
N ALA A 100 -11.91 -20.04 12.80
CA ALA A 100 -13.31 -20.46 12.69
C ALA A 100 -13.48 -21.70 11.78
N SER A 101 -12.55 -21.91 10.85
CA SER A 101 -12.42 -23.11 10.02
C SER A 101 -10.98 -23.20 9.51
N ALA A 102 -10.52 -24.40 9.15
CA ALA A 102 -9.14 -24.65 8.71
C ALA A 102 -8.86 -24.02 7.33
N VAL A 103 -8.65 -22.71 7.30
CA VAL A 103 -8.25 -22.00 6.08
C VAL A 103 -6.73 -21.91 6.07
N ASN A 104 -6.10 -22.65 5.15
CA ASN A 104 -4.67 -22.54 4.84
C ASN A 104 -4.41 -21.21 4.12
N ALA A 105 -4.41 -20.09 4.85
CA ALA A 105 -3.80 -18.87 4.34
C ALA A 105 -2.29 -19.09 4.29
N ARG A 106 -1.69 -19.06 3.09
CA ARG A 106 -0.24 -19.15 2.93
C ARG A 106 0.40 -17.90 3.53
N MET A 107 0.89 -18.01 4.74
CA MET A 107 1.63 -16.94 5.42
C MET A 107 3.04 -17.38 5.74
N ILE A 108 3.95 -16.39 5.75
CA ILE A 108 5.38 -16.59 6.04
C ILE A 108 5.58 -16.98 7.52
N VAL A 109 4.71 -16.50 8.40
CA VAL A 109 4.77 -16.77 9.84
C VAL A 109 4.00 -18.06 10.16
N ALA A 110 4.66 -18.97 10.87
CA ALA A 110 4.02 -20.21 11.33
C ALA A 110 2.86 -19.90 12.29
N PRO A 111 1.63 -20.40 12.02
CA PRO A 111 0.51 -20.21 12.93
C PRO A 111 0.62 -21.13 14.15
N ARG A 112 0.12 -20.68 15.30
CA ARG A 112 -0.15 -21.58 16.43
C ARG A 112 -1.34 -22.50 16.14
N PRO A 113 -1.36 -23.74 16.66
CA PRO A 113 -2.53 -24.62 16.50
C PRO A 113 -3.82 -23.93 16.95
N GLY A 114 -4.83 -23.90 16.06
CA GLY A 114 -6.12 -23.26 16.33
C GLY A 114 -6.18 -21.74 16.08
N TYR A 115 -5.08 -21.12 15.64
CA TYR A 115 -5.01 -19.70 15.31
C TYR A 115 -4.50 -19.48 13.88
N GLN A 116 -4.83 -18.31 13.32
CA GLN A 116 -4.26 -17.81 12.08
C GLN A 116 -3.83 -16.37 12.26
N TRP A 117 -2.77 -15.98 11.55
CA TRP A 117 -2.38 -14.58 11.44
C TRP A 117 -3.35 -13.83 10.52
N VAL A 118 -3.62 -12.57 10.86
CA VAL A 118 -4.34 -11.62 10.02
C VAL A 118 -3.53 -10.34 10.03
N SER A 119 -3.40 -9.70 8.87
CA SER A 119 -2.76 -8.40 8.73
C SER A 119 -3.67 -7.44 7.99
N LYS A 120 -4.12 -6.40 8.66
CA LYS A 120 -5.11 -5.45 8.13
C LYS A 120 -4.76 -4.01 8.42
N CYS A 121 -5.21 -3.10 7.56
CA CYS A 121 -5.13 -1.66 7.84
C CYS A 121 -6.16 -1.28 8.89
N GLU A 122 -5.70 -0.78 10.04
CA GLU A 122 -6.55 -0.40 11.17
C GLU A 122 -6.15 0.98 11.68
N LYS A 123 -7.11 1.73 12.24
CA LYS A 123 -6.77 2.98 12.92
C LYS A 123 -5.98 2.67 14.20
N PRO A 124 -4.96 3.47 14.54
CA PRO A 124 -4.33 3.39 15.86
C PRO A 124 -5.39 3.53 16.94
N ALA A 125 -5.34 2.67 17.97
CA ALA A 125 -6.20 2.84 19.14
C ALA A 125 -5.96 4.23 19.76
N PRO A 126 -7.00 4.93 20.23
CA PRO A 126 -6.81 6.17 20.97
C PRO A 126 -5.93 5.89 22.20
N ALA A 127 -4.90 6.73 22.38
CA ALA A 127 -3.97 6.65 23.50
C ALA A 127 -4.64 6.93 24.84
#